data_AF-A0A954KHI3-F1
#
_entry.id   AF-A0A954KHI3-F1
#
_cell.length_a   1.000
_cell.length_b   1.000
_cell.length_c   1.000
_cell.angle_alpha   90.00
_cell.angle_beta   90.00
_cell.angle_gamma   90.00
#
_symmetry.space_group_name_H-M   'P 1'
#
loop_
_entity.id
_entity.type
_entity.pdbx_description
1 polymer ?
#
loop_
_entity_poly.entity_id
_entity_poly.type
_entity_poly.pdbx_seq_one_letter_code
_entity_poly.pdbx_strand_id
1 'polypeptide(L)'
;ADTEDVWGDLFPRAFGQDYEPPKMVVFRDQTQTGCGVGQASMGPFYCPADECVYVDLEFFDELDRRFGAPGDFAQAYVIAHEVGHHVQNQLGISDQVHRAQQSMSEVEGNQLSVRLELQADYLAGVWAHHAQRARNILEEGDVEEGLRAANAIGDDTLQRQATGRVFQEKFTHGSSEQRVRWFKKGMQTGKVSPEILEEFFSSNSL
;
A
#
# COMPACT_ATOMS: atom_id res chain seq x y z
N ALA A 1 2.83 -6.28 17.05
CA ALA A 1 2.28 -4.93 17.12
C ALA A 1 1.45 -4.82 15.88
N ASP A 2 0.17 -4.53 16.02
CA ASP A 2 -0.66 -4.27 14.86
C ASP A 2 -0.26 -2.93 14.22
N THR A 3 -0.95 -2.54 13.16
CA THR A 3 -0.69 -1.28 12.47
C THR A 3 -0.92 -0.07 13.37
N GLU A 4 -1.88 -0.17 14.27
CA GLU A 4 -2.33 0.85 15.21
C GLU A 4 -1.29 1.09 16.31
N ASP A 5 -0.72 0.02 16.89
CA ASP A 5 0.39 0.09 17.84
C ASP A 5 1.59 0.85 17.23
N VAL A 6 1.96 0.52 15.99
CA VAL A 6 3.14 1.11 15.33
C VAL A 6 2.90 2.56 14.96
N TRP A 7 1.79 2.87 14.29
CA TRP A 7 1.51 4.23 13.84
C TRP A 7 1.12 5.15 14.99
N GLY A 8 0.42 4.65 16.01
CA GLY A 8 0.13 5.39 17.24
C GLY A 8 1.39 5.89 17.97
N ASP A 9 2.50 5.16 17.84
CA ASP A 9 3.79 5.54 18.42
C ASP A 9 4.68 6.34 17.43
N LEU A 10 4.69 5.96 16.15
CA LEU A 10 5.58 6.53 15.15
C LEU A 10 5.09 7.87 14.61
N PHE A 11 3.79 8.00 14.31
CA PHE A 11 3.22 9.15 13.64
C PHE A 11 3.36 10.45 14.46
N PRO A 12 3.08 10.48 15.79
CA PRO A 12 3.30 11.70 16.58
C PRO A 12 4.76 12.13 16.66
N ARG A 13 5.68 11.16 16.71
CA ARG A 13 7.12 11.45 16.75
C ARG A 13 7.66 11.96 15.42
N ALA A 14 7.14 11.43 14.31
CA ALA A 14 7.60 11.78 12.96
C ALA A 14 6.98 13.08 12.43
N PHE A 15 5.72 13.35 12.78
CA PHE A 15 4.93 14.42 12.15
C PHE A 15 4.38 15.46 13.13
N GLY A 16 4.49 15.22 14.45
CA GLY A 16 3.98 16.15 15.46
C GLY A 16 2.46 16.25 15.53
N GLN A 17 1.75 15.23 15.05
CA GLN A 17 0.29 15.12 15.01
C GLN A 17 -0.16 13.81 15.65
N ASP A 18 -1.34 13.78 16.25
CA ASP A 18 -1.90 12.52 16.77
C ASP A 18 -2.34 11.62 15.61
N TYR A 19 -2.16 10.30 15.77
CA TYR A 19 -2.63 9.31 14.81
C TYR A 19 -4.06 8.91 15.11
N GLU A 20 -4.95 9.07 14.15
CA GLU A 20 -6.28 8.46 14.19
C GLU A 20 -6.22 7.11 13.45
N PRO A 21 -6.59 5.98 14.07
CA PRO A 21 -6.56 4.70 13.36
C PRO A 21 -7.74 4.57 12.37
N PRO A 22 -7.56 3.90 11.22
CA PRO A 22 -8.65 3.69 10.28
C PRO A 22 -9.63 2.67 10.84
N LYS A 23 -10.86 2.69 10.33
CA LYS A 23 -11.82 1.61 10.61
C LYS A 23 -11.57 0.44 9.68
N MET A 24 -11.54 -0.77 10.22
CA MET A 24 -11.42 -1.99 9.43
C MET A 24 -12.82 -2.56 9.13
N VAL A 25 -13.14 -2.73 7.84
CA VAL A 25 -14.40 -3.33 7.40
C VAL A 25 -14.12 -4.59 6.60
N VAL A 26 -14.49 -5.74 7.16
CA VAL A 26 -14.36 -7.03 6.49
C VAL A 26 -15.65 -7.33 5.73
N PHE A 27 -15.54 -7.71 4.46
CA PHE A 27 -16.70 -8.01 3.61
C PHE A 27 -16.50 -9.24 2.72
N ARG A 28 -17.60 -9.68 2.10
CA ARG A 28 -17.67 -10.68 1.03
C ARG A 28 -18.63 -10.19 -0.04
N ASP A 29 -18.41 -10.56 -1.30
CA ASP A 29 -19.18 -10.16 -2.49
C ASP A 29 -19.15 -8.65 -2.79
N GLN A 30 -19.86 -7.86 -1.96
CA GLN A 30 -20.05 -6.43 -2.15
C GLN A 30 -20.28 -5.71 -0.83
N THR A 31 -19.79 -4.48 -0.74
CA THR A 31 -20.05 -3.58 0.39
C THR A 31 -20.28 -2.16 -0.09
N GLN A 32 -21.13 -1.41 0.63
CA GLN A 32 -21.31 0.02 0.39
C GLN A 32 -20.23 0.80 1.14
N THR A 33 -19.49 1.65 0.43
CA THR A 33 -18.44 2.50 0.99
C THR A 33 -18.73 3.98 0.77
N GLY A 34 -17.97 4.85 1.44
CA GLY A 34 -17.97 6.28 1.20
C GLY A 34 -17.43 6.67 -0.18
N CYS A 35 -16.70 5.77 -0.84
CA CYS A 35 -16.10 5.96 -2.16
C CYS A 35 -16.93 5.32 -3.29
N GLY A 36 -18.06 4.70 -2.96
CA GLY A 36 -18.92 4.02 -3.92
C GLY A 36 -19.23 2.59 -3.50
N VAL A 37 -19.43 1.70 -4.48
CA VAL A 37 -19.71 0.29 -4.20
C VAL A 37 -18.41 -0.50 -4.34
N GLY A 38 -17.91 -1.05 -3.23
CA GLY A 38 -16.76 -1.96 -3.22
C GLY A 38 -17.18 -3.36 -3.64
N GLN A 39 -16.40 -4.00 -4.51
CA GLN A 39 -16.64 -5.37 -4.98
C GLN A 39 -15.43 -6.25 -4.64
N ALA A 40 -15.68 -7.52 -4.30
CA ALA A 40 -14.61 -8.47 -3.92
C ALA A 40 -13.52 -8.62 -4.99
N SER A 41 -13.89 -8.52 -6.28
CA SER A 41 -12.95 -8.59 -7.41
C SER A 41 -11.90 -7.46 -7.46
N MET A 42 -12.03 -6.43 -6.63
CA MET A 42 -11.11 -5.30 -6.54
C MET A 42 -9.95 -5.54 -5.56
N GLY A 43 -10.05 -6.55 -4.68
CA GLY A 43 -9.13 -6.75 -3.56
C GLY A 43 -9.37 -5.76 -2.40
N PRO A 44 -8.52 -5.79 -1.35
CA PRO A 44 -8.54 -4.82 -0.27
C PRO A 44 -8.26 -3.40 -0.78
N PHE A 45 -8.85 -2.40 -0.13
CA PHE A 45 -8.64 -1.00 -0.50
C PHE A 45 -8.91 -0.05 0.68
N TYR A 46 -8.25 1.10 0.69
CA TYR A 46 -8.56 2.23 1.55
C TYR A 46 -9.51 3.22 0.88
N CYS A 47 -10.52 3.68 1.61
CA CYS A 47 -11.41 4.76 1.17
C CYS A 47 -11.16 6.05 1.98
N PRO A 48 -10.67 7.14 1.36
CA PRO A 48 -10.42 8.39 2.06
C PRO A 48 -11.69 9.12 2.53
N ALA A 49 -12.85 8.86 1.90
CA ALA A 49 -14.09 9.56 2.23
C ALA A 49 -14.75 9.12 3.54
N ASP A 50 -14.50 7.89 3.98
CA ASP A 50 -15.02 7.33 5.22
C ASP A 50 -13.91 6.82 6.16
N GLU A 51 -12.65 6.97 5.75
CA GLU A 51 -11.43 6.59 6.48
C GLU A 51 -11.42 5.10 6.87
N CYS A 52 -11.97 4.26 6.00
CA CYS A 52 -12.06 2.82 6.22
C CYS A 52 -11.09 2.06 5.31
N VAL A 53 -10.44 1.04 5.88
CA VAL A 53 -9.77 -0.03 5.14
C VAL A 53 -10.76 -1.17 4.98
N TYR A 54 -11.07 -1.48 3.73
CA TYR A 54 -11.96 -2.56 3.34
C TYR A 54 -11.14 -3.80 3.01
N VAL A 55 -11.46 -4.91 3.65
CA VAL A 55 -10.75 -6.17 3.49
C VAL A 55 -11.71 -7.21 2.94
N ASP A 56 -11.47 -7.63 1.70
CA ASP A 56 -12.19 -8.73 1.09
C ASP A 56 -11.62 -10.07 1.56
N LEU A 57 -12.45 -10.91 2.16
CA LEU A 57 -12.05 -12.25 2.59
C LEU A 57 -11.81 -13.21 1.42
N GLU A 58 -12.45 -13.00 0.26
CA GLU A 58 -12.22 -13.85 -0.91
C GLU A 58 -10.84 -13.60 -1.52
N PHE A 59 -10.36 -12.35 -1.48
CA PHE A 59 -9.00 -12.02 -1.86
C PHE A 59 -7.93 -12.80 -1.08
N PHE A 60 -8.13 -13.05 0.23
CA PHE A 60 -7.19 -13.86 1.00
C PHE A 60 -7.20 -15.34 0.58
N ASP A 61 -8.38 -15.86 0.22
CA ASP A 61 -8.50 -17.20 -0.37
C ASP A 61 -7.81 -17.26 -1.77
N GLU A 62 -7.85 -16.16 -2.54
CA GLU A 62 -7.15 -16.05 -3.83
C GLU A 62 -5.63 -15.88 -3.70
N LEU A 63 -5.13 -15.11 -2.72
CA LEU A 63 -3.69 -14.96 -2.46
C LEU A 63 -3.03 -16.31 -2.18
N ASP A 64 -3.68 -17.12 -1.36
CA ASP A 64 -3.25 -18.48 -1.04
C ASP A 64 -3.26 -19.38 -2.29
N ARG A 65 -4.39 -19.42 -3.03
CA ARG A 65 -4.61 -20.40 -4.12
C ARG A 65 -4.03 -20.01 -5.48
N ARG A 66 -4.11 -18.75 -5.89
CA ARG A 66 -3.72 -18.26 -7.23
C ARG A 66 -2.32 -17.67 -7.25
N PHE A 67 -1.93 -16.95 -6.21
CA PHE A 67 -0.71 -16.15 -6.23
C PHE A 67 0.48 -16.82 -5.53
N GLY A 68 0.26 -17.97 -4.87
CA GLY A 68 1.34 -18.72 -4.23
C GLY A 68 2.03 -17.92 -3.12
N ALA A 69 1.27 -17.03 -2.49
CA ALA A 69 1.66 -16.29 -1.29
C ALA A 69 0.80 -16.77 -0.10
N PRO A 70 0.89 -18.06 0.27
CA PRO A 70 0.30 -18.52 1.53
C PRO A 70 1.01 -17.81 2.67
N GLY A 71 0.30 -17.54 3.77
CA GLY A 71 0.90 -17.06 5.01
C GLY A 71 0.33 -15.74 5.54
N ASP A 72 0.39 -15.60 6.86
CA ASP A 72 -0.17 -14.48 7.61
C ASP A 72 0.53 -13.16 7.23
N PHE A 73 1.78 -13.20 6.76
CA PHE A 73 2.53 -12.00 6.41
C PHE A 73 2.11 -11.37 5.08
N ALA A 74 1.75 -12.17 4.08
CA ALA A 74 1.22 -11.62 2.82
C ALA A 74 -0.08 -10.84 3.05
N GLN A 75 -0.95 -11.33 3.93
CA GLN A 75 -2.18 -10.64 4.35
C GLN A 75 -1.85 -9.37 5.15
N ALA A 76 -0.92 -9.48 6.10
CA ALA A 76 -0.49 -8.34 6.91
C ALA A 76 0.18 -7.23 6.06
N TYR A 77 0.94 -7.59 5.03
CA TYR A 77 1.51 -6.64 4.07
C TYR A 77 0.42 -5.86 3.34
N VAL A 78 -0.62 -6.53 2.81
CA VAL A 78 -1.71 -5.86 2.10
C VAL A 78 -2.46 -4.91 3.05
N ILE A 79 -2.76 -5.35 4.28
CA ILE A 79 -3.38 -4.46 5.28
C ILE A 79 -2.46 -3.27 5.59
N ALA A 80 -1.16 -3.50 5.78
CA ALA A 80 -0.21 -2.43 6.06
C ALA A 80 -0.05 -1.45 4.88
N HIS A 81 -0.22 -1.92 3.65
CA HIS A 81 -0.28 -1.09 2.45
C HIS A 81 -1.51 -0.18 2.47
N GLU A 82 -2.70 -0.72 2.73
CA GLU A 82 -3.93 0.08 2.85
C GLU A 82 -3.87 1.07 4.01
N VAL A 83 -3.24 0.70 5.14
CA VAL A 83 -2.96 1.65 6.22
C VAL A 83 -1.93 2.71 5.80
N GLY A 84 -1.00 2.37 4.90
CA GLY A 84 -0.13 3.35 4.25
C GLY A 84 -0.91 4.44 3.52
N HIS A 85 -1.97 4.09 2.79
CA HIS A 85 -2.87 5.07 2.19
C HIS A 85 -3.64 5.91 3.21
N HIS A 86 -4.01 5.32 4.36
CA HIS A 86 -4.60 6.07 5.44
C HIS A 86 -3.63 7.10 6.05
N VAL A 87 -2.37 6.74 6.25
CA VAL A 87 -1.30 7.67 6.68
C VAL A 87 -1.13 8.80 5.66
N GLN A 88 -1.13 8.49 4.36
CA GLN A 88 -1.09 9.51 3.30
C GLN A 88 -2.28 10.47 3.35
N ASN A 89 -3.48 9.94 3.64
CA ASN A 89 -4.70 10.73 3.76
C ASN A 89 -4.63 11.71 4.94
N GLN A 90 -4.22 11.23 6.13
CA GLN A 90 -4.06 12.09 7.31
C GLN A 90 -3.01 13.19 7.10
N LEU A 91 -1.96 12.90 6.33
CA LEU A 91 -0.94 13.89 5.97
C LEU A 91 -1.35 14.81 4.80
N GLY A 92 -2.53 14.60 4.22
CA GLY A 92 -3.05 15.38 3.08
C GLY A 92 -2.30 15.14 1.76
N ILE A 93 -1.53 14.06 1.66
CA ILE A 93 -0.72 13.72 0.47
C ILE A 93 -1.63 13.25 -0.68
N SER A 94 -2.59 12.37 -0.39
CA SER A 94 -3.55 11.86 -1.40
C SER A 94 -4.30 13.00 -2.09
N ASP A 95 -4.71 13.98 -1.29
CA ASP A 95 -5.37 15.21 -1.71
C ASP A 95 -4.50 16.09 -2.61
N GLN A 96 -3.20 16.21 -2.28
CA GLN A 96 -2.25 16.97 -3.09
C GLN A 96 -2.03 16.31 -4.45
N VAL A 97 -1.87 14.98 -4.47
CA VAL A 97 -1.76 14.20 -5.71
C VAL A 97 -3.01 14.36 -6.56
N HIS A 98 -4.20 14.19 -5.99
CA HIS A 98 -5.45 14.32 -6.73
C HIS A 98 -5.62 15.72 -7.34
N ARG A 99 -5.31 16.79 -6.60
CA ARG A 99 -5.34 18.17 -7.12
C ARG A 99 -4.33 18.39 -8.24
N ALA A 100 -3.12 17.85 -8.13
CA ALA A 100 -2.11 17.98 -9.18
C ALA A 100 -2.55 17.31 -10.48
N GLN A 101 -3.12 16.10 -10.39
CA GLN A 101 -3.60 15.32 -11.53
C GLN A 101 -4.65 16.05 -12.37
N GLN A 102 -5.50 16.89 -11.76
CA GLN A 102 -6.53 17.66 -12.49
C GLN A 102 -5.97 18.63 -13.53
N SER A 103 -4.68 18.98 -13.43
CA SER A 103 -4.01 19.92 -14.32
C SER A 103 -3.00 19.26 -15.27
N MET A 104 -2.88 17.93 -15.22
CA MET A 104 -1.85 17.15 -15.90
C MET A 104 -2.42 16.32 -17.05
N SER A 105 -1.54 15.89 -17.97
CA SER A 105 -1.90 14.84 -18.93
C SER A 105 -2.15 13.51 -18.22
N GLU A 106 -2.87 12.58 -18.87
CA GLU A 106 -3.13 11.24 -18.33
C GLU A 106 -1.83 10.51 -17.94
N VAL A 107 -0.78 10.64 -18.76
CA VAL A 107 0.52 9.99 -18.51
C VAL A 107 1.20 10.57 -17.27
N GLU A 108 1.21 11.90 -17.12
CA GLU A 108 1.78 12.56 -15.94
C GLU A 108 0.95 12.25 -14.68
N GLY A 109 -0.38 12.20 -14.81
CA GLY A 109 -1.27 11.82 -13.73
C GLY A 109 -1.03 10.39 -13.27
N ASN A 110 -0.85 9.44 -14.19
CA ASN A 110 -0.51 8.06 -13.89
C ASN A 110 0.83 7.94 -13.16
N GLN A 111 1.84 8.73 -13.55
CA GLN A 111 3.12 8.76 -12.83
C GLN A 111 2.98 9.22 -11.38
N LEU A 112 2.08 10.17 -11.09
CA LEU A 112 1.78 10.57 -9.72
C LEU A 112 1.06 9.46 -8.94
N SER A 113 0.12 8.74 -9.55
CA SER A 113 -0.51 7.57 -8.93
C SER A 113 0.53 6.52 -8.55
N VAL A 114 1.42 6.16 -9.48
CA VAL A 114 2.49 5.20 -9.21
C VAL A 114 3.36 5.65 -8.03
N ARG A 115 3.70 6.94 -7.93
CA ARG A 115 4.49 7.45 -6.79
C ARG A 115 3.76 7.34 -5.46
N LEU A 116 2.45 7.59 -5.45
CA LEU A 116 1.60 7.46 -4.26
C LEU A 116 1.56 6.00 -3.78
N GLU A 117 1.41 5.06 -4.70
CA GLU A 117 1.38 3.61 -4.44
C GLU A 117 2.71 3.08 -3.92
N LEU A 118 3.82 3.51 -4.54
CA LEU A 118 5.17 3.14 -4.07
C LEU A 118 5.49 3.74 -2.69
N GLN A 119 4.93 4.91 -2.38
CA GLN A 119 5.03 5.47 -1.04
C GLN A 119 4.23 4.66 -0.02
N ALA A 120 3.06 4.13 -0.37
CA ALA A 120 2.29 3.20 0.48
C ALA A 120 3.06 1.89 0.72
N ASP A 121 3.71 1.34 -0.30
CA ASP A 121 4.62 0.18 -0.15
C ASP A 121 5.79 0.47 0.80
N TYR A 122 6.39 1.66 0.71
CA TYR A 122 7.44 2.07 1.64
C TYR A 122 6.92 2.17 3.08
N LEU A 123 5.74 2.75 3.29
CA LEU A 123 5.10 2.87 4.59
C LEU A 123 4.77 1.48 5.18
N ALA A 124 4.31 0.53 4.37
CA ALA A 124 4.12 -0.86 4.77
C ALA A 124 5.45 -1.52 5.19
N GLY A 125 6.55 -1.21 4.48
CA GLY A 125 7.89 -1.63 4.87
C GLY A 125 8.33 -1.04 6.21
N VAL A 126 8.10 0.25 6.44
CA VAL A 126 8.41 0.91 7.73
C VAL A 126 7.62 0.25 8.87
N TRP A 127 6.33 -0.04 8.65
CA TRP A 127 5.54 -0.81 9.60
C TRP A 127 6.19 -2.16 9.91
N ALA A 128 6.54 -2.94 8.88
CA ALA A 128 7.16 -4.25 9.04
C ALA A 128 8.47 -4.20 9.85
N HIS A 129 9.28 -3.15 9.67
CA HIS A 129 10.49 -2.93 10.48
C HIS A 129 10.17 -2.86 11.99
N HIS A 130 9.21 -2.02 12.36
CA HIS A 130 8.88 -1.78 13.77
C HIS A 130 8.10 -2.95 14.36
N ALA A 131 7.16 -3.53 13.60
CA ALA A 131 6.40 -4.69 14.02
C ALA A 131 7.32 -5.90 14.27
N GLN A 132 8.34 -6.12 13.42
CA GLN A 132 9.35 -7.15 13.62
C GLN A 132 10.13 -6.95 14.92
N ARG A 133 10.61 -5.74 15.18
CA ARG A 133 11.41 -5.45 16.38
C ARG A 133 10.60 -5.55 17.66
N ALA A 134 9.30 -5.21 17.60
CA ALA A 134 8.43 -5.23 18.77
C ALA A 134 7.99 -6.63 19.16
N ARG A 135 7.75 -7.55 18.20
CA ARG A 135 7.14 -8.86 18.48
C ARG A 135 7.77 -10.06 17.77
N ASN A 136 8.88 -9.88 17.07
CA ASN A 136 9.59 -10.93 16.33
C ASN A 136 8.64 -11.73 15.42
N ILE A 137 7.79 -11.00 14.68
CA ILE A 137 6.71 -11.54 13.86
C ILE A 137 7.15 -12.03 12.47
N LEU A 138 8.37 -11.75 12.06
CA LEU A 138 8.93 -12.19 10.78
C LEU A 138 9.87 -13.35 11.03
N GLU A 139 9.49 -14.51 10.51
CA GLU A 139 10.34 -15.66 10.30
C GLU A 139 11.14 -15.51 9.00
N GLU A 140 12.20 -16.30 8.86
CA GLU A 140 13.00 -16.37 7.64
C GLU A 140 12.14 -16.99 6.53
N GLY A 141 11.65 -16.16 5.59
CA GLY A 141 10.67 -16.57 4.57
C GLY A 141 9.43 -15.66 4.48
N ASP A 142 9.07 -14.97 5.58
CA ASP A 142 7.88 -14.11 5.63
C ASP A 142 8.09 -12.84 4.80
N VAL A 143 9.29 -12.27 4.86
CA VAL A 143 9.66 -11.14 3.99
C VAL A 143 9.49 -11.54 2.53
N GLU A 144 9.92 -12.74 2.17
CA GLU A 144 9.76 -13.30 0.83
C GLU A 144 8.27 -13.52 0.46
N GLU A 145 7.38 -13.80 1.42
CA GLU A 145 5.92 -13.86 1.20
C GLU A 145 5.33 -12.49 0.87
N GLY A 146 5.63 -11.47 1.67
CA GLY A 146 5.18 -10.10 1.40
C GLY A 146 5.73 -9.57 0.07
N LEU A 147 6.97 -9.95 -0.27
CA LEU A 147 7.58 -9.63 -1.57
C LEU A 147 6.92 -10.38 -2.73
N ARG A 148 6.49 -11.64 -2.53
CA ARG A 148 5.70 -12.38 -3.53
C ARG A 148 4.35 -11.71 -3.74
N ALA A 149 3.69 -11.28 -2.67
CA ALA A 149 2.44 -10.51 -2.76
C ALA A 149 2.66 -9.20 -3.53
N ALA A 150 3.59 -8.34 -3.09
CA ALA A 150 3.94 -7.09 -3.78
C ALA A 150 4.25 -7.28 -5.28
N ASN A 151 4.94 -8.37 -5.62
CA ASN A 151 5.24 -8.73 -7.00
C ASN A 151 4.01 -9.25 -7.78
N ALA A 152 3.08 -9.94 -7.12
CA ALA A 152 1.88 -10.47 -7.75
C ALA A 152 0.88 -9.36 -8.15
N ILE A 153 0.83 -8.28 -7.36
CA ILE A 153 -0.06 -7.13 -7.58
C ILE A 153 0.61 -5.93 -8.28
N GLY A 154 1.80 -6.12 -8.87
CA GLY A 154 2.39 -5.12 -9.76
C GLY A 154 1.68 -5.06 -11.13
N ASP A 155 1.58 -3.86 -11.71
CA ASP A 155 0.83 -3.65 -12.96
C ASP A 155 1.38 -4.50 -14.12
N ASP A 156 2.70 -4.73 -14.17
CA ASP A 156 3.31 -5.56 -15.21
C ASP A 156 2.94 -7.04 -15.06
N THR A 157 2.80 -7.54 -13.83
CA THR A 157 2.34 -8.91 -13.56
C THR A 157 0.87 -9.05 -13.93
N LEU A 158 0.01 -8.12 -13.48
CA LEU A 158 -1.42 -8.15 -13.77
C LEU A 158 -1.70 -8.00 -15.28
N GLN A 159 -1.04 -7.06 -15.96
CA GLN A 159 -1.21 -6.87 -17.41
C GLN A 159 -0.71 -8.07 -18.22
N ARG A 160 0.40 -8.70 -17.83
CA ARG A 160 0.89 -9.94 -18.48
C ARG A 160 -0.11 -11.08 -18.33
N GLN A 161 -0.69 -11.25 -17.14
CA GLN A 161 -1.70 -12.29 -16.91
C GLN A 161 -2.99 -12.03 -17.70
N ALA A 162 -3.42 -10.76 -17.79
CA ALA A 162 -4.66 -10.40 -18.47
C ALA A 162 -4.54 -10.38 -20.01
N THR A 163 -3.43 -9.87 -20.54
CA THR A 163 -3.31 -9.53 -21.98
C THR A 163 -2.04 -10.04 -22.66
N GLY A 164 -1.07 -10.56 -21.89
CA GLY A 164 0.24 -10.98 -22.42
C GLY A 164 1.16 -9.84 -22.87
N ARG A 165 0.78 -8.57 -22.65
CA ARG A 165 1.56 -7.38 -23.02
C ARG A 165 1.63 -6.41 -21.85
N VAL A 166 2.67 -5.59 -21.81
CA VAL A 166 2.91 -4.58 -20.76
C VAL A 166 2.97 -3.19 -21.39
N PHE A 167 2.17 -2.27 -20.88
CA PHE A 167 2.08 -0.87 -21.27
C PHE A 167 2.37 0.01 -20.05
N GLN A 168 3.62 0.47 -19.93
CA GLN A 168 4.10 1.21 -18.76
C GLN A 168 3.36 2.54 -18.56
N GLU A 169 2.93 3.17 -19.64
CA GLU A 169 2.14 4.41 -19.63
C GLU A 169 0.76 4.26 -18.98
N LYS A 170 0.29 3.02 -18.77
CA LYS A 170 -0.98 2.68 -18.09
C LYS A 170 -0.81 2.24 -16.65
N PHE A 171 0.40 2.31 -16.11
CA PHE A 171 0.64 1.89 -14.73
C PHE A 171 -0.04 2.87 -13.78
N THR A 172 -0.70 2.31 -12.78
CA THR A 172 -1.36 3.04 -11.69
C THR A 172 -0.83 2.62 -10.33
N HIS A 173 -0.35 1.37 -10.18
CA HIS A 173 0.22 0.77 -8.97
C HIS A 173 1.75 0.60 -9.03
N GLY A 174 2.34 0.75 -10.21
CA GLY A 174 3.79 0.62 -10.43
C GLY A 174 4.21 -0.80 -10.82
N SER A 175 5.47 -0.96 -11.20
CA SER A 175 6.00 -2.28 -11.55
C SER A 175 6.24 -3.13 -10.30
N SER A 176 6.15 -4.45 -10.47
CA SER A 176 6.45 -5.43 -9.43
C SER A 176 7.83 -5.19 -8.79
N GLU A 177 8.84 -4.82 -9.60
CA GLU A 177 10.19 -4.48 -9.14
C GLU A 177 10.21 -3.22 -8.27
N GLN A 178 9.50 -2.16 -8.70
CA GLN A 178 9.44 -0.90 -7.95
C GLN A 178 8.78 -1.11 -6.58
N ARG A 179 7.66 -1.83 -6.55
CA ARG A 179 6.92 -2.16 -5.32
C ARG A 179 7.79 -2.90 -4.32
N VAL A 180 8.42 -3.99 -4.76
CA VAL A 180 9.40 -4.77 -3.98
C VAL A 180 10.55 -3.89 -3.47
N ARG A 181 11.11 -3.03 -4.33
CA ARG A 181 12.22 -2.15 -3.97
C ARG A 181 11.83 -1.18 -2.84
N TRP A 182 10.68 -0.53 -2.95
CA TRP A 182 10.25 0.48 -1.97
C TRP A 182 9.82 -0.13 -0.65
N PHE A 183 9.12 -1.27 -0.68
CA PHE A 183 8.84 -2.05 0.52
C PHE A 183 10.14 -2.44 1.25
N LYS A 184 11.13 -3.01 0.54
CA LYS A 184 12.44 -3.34 1.13
C LYS A 184 13.14 -2.13 1.72
N LYS A 185 13.10 -0.98 1.05
CA LYS A 185 13.71 0.26 1.55
C LYS A 185 13.06 0.71 2.86
N GLY A 186 11.72 0.66 2.94
CA GLY A 186 10.97 0.94 4.16
C GLY A 186 11.38 0.01 5.30
N MET A 187 11.37 -1.30 5.03
CA MET A 187 11.72 -2.33 6.00
C MET A 187 13.17 -2.25 6.49
N GLN A 188 14.12 -1.95 5.61
CA GLN A 188 15.53 -1.81 5.99
C GLN A 188 15.78 -0.56 6.84
N THR A 189 15.12 0.55 6.50
CA THR A 189 15.39 1.83 7.17
C THR A 189 14.60 1.99 8.46
N GLY A 190 13.32 1.60 8.46
CA GLY A 190 12.38 1.86 9.56
C GLY A 190 12.15 3.35 9.84
N LYS A 191 12.55 4.23 8.92
CA LYS A 191 12.50 5.68 9.10
C LYS A 191 11.30 6.25 8.38
N VAL A 192 10.72 7.30 8.94
CA VAL A 192 9.70 8.10 8.29
C VAL A 192 9.80 9.55 8.79
N SER A 193 9.67 10.50 7.87
CA SER A 193 9.62 11.93 8.13
C SER A 193 9.00 12.64 6.93
N PRO A 194 8.56 13.90 7.06
CA PRO A 194 8.07 14.69 5.92
C PRO A 194 9.04 14.68 4.73
N GLU A 195 10.33 14.87 4.98
CA GLU A 195 11.35 14.95 3.94
C GLU A 195 11.49 13.63 3.16
N ILE A 196 11.45 12.49 3.87
CA ILE A 196 11.49 11.16 3.24
C ILE A 196 10.27 10.94 2.34
N LEU A 197 9.09 11.39 2.78
CA LEU A 197 7.85 11.20 2.01
C LEU A 197 7.80 12.14 0.80
N GLU A 198 8.28 13.38 0.93
CA GLU A 198 8.37 14.34 -0.18
C GLU A 198 9.31 13.86 -1.31
N GLU A 199 10.34 13.08 -0.99
CA GLU A 199 11.26 12.52 -1.99
C GLU A 199 10.54 11.74 -3.10
N PHE A 200 9.41 11.08 -2.79
CA PHE A 200 8.61 10.32 -3.78
C PHE A 200 8.04 11.20 -4.90
N PHE A 201 7.85 12.48 -4.64
CA PHE A 201 7.27 13.43 -5.61
C PHE A 201 8.33 14.34 -6.25
N SER A 202 9.60 14.12 -5.93
CA SER A 202 10.74 14.80 -6.57
C SER A 202 11.07 14.21 -7.95
N SER A 203 11.72 14.98 -8.83
CA SER A 203 11.93 14.61 -10.24
C SER A 203 12.73 13.31 -10.51
N ASN A 204 13.35 12.69 -9.50
CA ASN A 204 14.24 11.53 -9.64
C ASN A 204 13.76 10.23 -8.94
N SER A 205 12.50 10.14 -8.54
CA SER A 205 12.04 9.11 -7.59
C SER A 205 11.53 7.79 -8.18
N LEU A 206 11.48 7.65 -9.51
CA LEU A 206 11.02 6.43 -10.19
C LEU A 206 12.19 5.58 -10.70
#